data_AF-A0A6V7PZG8-F1
#
_entry.id   AF-A0A6V7PZG8-F1
#
_cell.length_a   1.000
_cell.length_b   1.000
_cell.length_c   1.000
_cell.angle_alpha   90.00
_cell.angle_beta   90.00
_cell.angle_gamma   90.00
#
_symmetry.space_group_name_H-M   'P 1'
#
loop_
_entity.id
_entity.type
_entity.pdbx_description
1 polymer ?
#
loop_
_entity_poly.entity_id
_entity_poly.type
_entity_poly.pdbx_seq_one_letter_code
_entity_poly.pdbx_strand_id
1 'polypeptide(L)'
;MQNRRRSSRRVNVVIPSGVHGGPVTSSGGPSSLTERWKSGGLCDCGGWDVGCPITVLSDSTTVSETSPHKESQECNSIDLFMEGAKHGEPAFRLLNVGEDLFLIRFKSTLSALQCFSIGVATIHAQASQLYPKL
;
A
#
# COMPACT_ATOMS: atom_id res chain seq x y z
N MET A 1 -4.19 4.03 -33.37
CA MET A 1 -3.38 3.96 -32.14
C MET A 1 -4.19 4.60 -31.01
N GLN A 2 -4.88 3.81 -30.20
CA GLN A 2 -5.71 4.34 -29.11
C GLN A 2 -4.85 4.55 -27.86
N ASN A 3 -4.63 5.82 -27.52
CA ASN A 3 -3.89 6.25 -26.34
C ASN A 3 -4.80 6.06 -25.11
N ARG A 4 -4.75 4.86 -24.50
CA ARG A 4 -5.55 4.54 -23.31
C ARG A 4 -4.94 5.27 -22.12
N ARG A 5 -5.40 6.48 -21.83
CA ARG A 5 -5.06 7.19 -20.58
C ARG A 5 -5.38 6.25 -19.41
N ARG A 6 -4.37 5.68 -18.74
CA ARG A 6 -4.54 4.95 -17.47
C ARG A 6 -5.17 5.94 -16.50
N SER A 7 -6.40 5.65 -16.07
CA SER A 7 -7.00 6.33 -14.93
C SER A 7 -6.02 6.24 -13.76
N SER A 8 -5.70 7.37 -13.13
CA SER A 8 -4.81 7.41 -11.96
C SER A 8 -5.49 6.66 -10.82
N ARG A 9 -5.16 5.38 -10.65
CA ARG A 9 -5.65 4.55 -9.56
C ARG A 9 -4.83 4.89 -8.31
N ARG A 10 -5.47 5.53 -7.34
CA ARG A 10 -4.89 5.70 -6.00
C ARG A 10 -4.81 4.37 -5.27
N VAL A 11 -3.71 4.14 -4.57
CA VAL A 11 -3.43 2.94 -3.80
C VAL A 11 -3.29 3.33 -2.34
N ASN A 12 -4.14 2.75 -1.48
CA ASN A 12 -4.00 2.83 -0.03
C ASN A 12 -3.69 1.44 0.50
N VAL A 13 -2.64 1.32 1.29
CA VAL A 13 -2.23 0.10 1.97
C VAL A 13 -2.43 0.31 3.46
N VAL A 14 -3.22 -0.56 4.08
CA VAL A 14 -3.48 -0.54 5.52
C VAL A 14 -2.78 -1.72 6.15
N ILE A 15 -1.88 -1.47 7.10
CA ILE A 15 -1.14 -2.49 7.85
C ILE A 15 -1.32 -2.30 9.36
N PRO A 16 -1.11 -3.34 10.18
CA PRO A 16 -0.93 -3.16 11.62
C PRO A 16 0.28 -2.28 11.92
N SER A 17 0.19 -1.44 12.95
CA SER A 17 1.31 -0.62 13.42
C SER A 17 2.36 -1.40 14.22
N GLY A 18 2.03 -2.63 14.61
CA GLY A 18 2.94 -3.52 15.33
C GLY A 18 2.60 -4.99 15.09
N VAL A 19 3.42 -5.86 15.68
CA VAL A 19 3.16 -7.31 15.64
C VAL A 19 1.96 -7.59 16.53
N HIS A 20 0.94 -8.19 15.95
CA HIS A 20 -0.22 -8.67 16.68
C HIS A 20 0.08 -10.02 17.33
N GLY A 21 -0.33 -10.17 18.58
CA GLY A 21 -0.58 -11.50 19.13
C GLY A 21 -1.83 -12.08 18.48
N GLY A 22 -1.90 -13.39 18.25
CA GLY A 22 -3.16 -14.02 17.86
C GLY A 22 -4.13 -13.97 19.05
N PRO A 23 -5.36 -13.44 18.91
CA PRO A 23 -6.38 -13.63 19.93
C PRO A 23 -6.82 -15.08 19.85
N VAL A 24 -6.35 -15.89 20.79
CA VAL A 24 -6.83 -17.27 20.97
C VAL A 24 -8.10 -17.20 21.81
N THR A 25 -9.18 -16.64 21.24
CA THR A 25 -10.51 -16.68 21.87
C THR A 25 -11.51 -17.30 20.93
N SER A 26 -12.36 -18.17 21.47
CA SER A 26 -13.37 -18.95 20.73
C SER A 26 -14.43 -18.11 20.03
N SER A 27 -14.49 -16.80 20.30
CA SER A 27 -15.47 -15.84 19.77
C SER A 27 -14.98 -15.05 18.55
N GLY A 28 -13.80 -15.36 18.00
CA GLY A 28 -13.19 -14.59 16.91
C GLY A 28 -12.29 -13.47 17.42
N GLY A 29 -11.37 -13.03 16.55
CA GLY A 29 -10.40 -11.97 16.85
C GLY A 29 -10.97 -10.56 16.72
N PRO A 30 -10.13 -9.52 16.88
CA PRO A 30 -10.55 -8.13 16.66
C PRO A 30 -10.97 -7.90 15.21
N SER A 31 -11.67 -6.80 14.99
CA SER A 31 -12.07 -6.31 13.67
C SER A 31 -10.92 -6.36 12.65
N SER A 32 -11.28 -6.67 11.39
CA SER A 32 -10.32 -6.71 10.28
C SER A 32 -9.67 -5.33 10.04
N LEU A 33 -8.53 -5.30 9.34
CA LEU A 33 -7.86 -4.04 8.98
C LEU A 33 -8.77 -3.11 8.17
N THR A 34 -9.63 -3.66 7.31
CA THR A 34 -10.56 -2.88 6.50
C THR A 34 -11.67 -2.27 7.33
N GLU A 35 -12.22 -2.99 8.31
CA GLU A 35 -13.22 -2.45 9.24
C GLU A 35 -12.61 -1.37 10.13
N ARG A 36 -11.41 -1.61 10.66
CA ARG A 36 -10.65 -0.61 11.42
C ARG A 36 -10.34 0.63 10.58
N TRP A 37 -10.03 0.49 9.30
CA TRP A 37 -9.84 1.64 8.41
C TRP A 37 -11.12 2.45 8.24
N LYS A 38 -12.25 1.79 7.99
CA LYS A 38 -13.56 2.45 7.81
C LYS A 38 -14.04 3.19 9.08
N SER A 39 -13.66 2.71 10.25
CA SER A 39 -14.00 3.34 11.53
C SER A 39 -13.04 4.45 11.96
N GLY A 40 -12.06 4.84 11.13
CA GLY A 40 -11.07 5.86 11.46
C GLY A 40 -9.98 5.36 12.41
N GLY A 41 -9.72 4.06 12.47
CA GLY A 41 -8.67 3.44 13.26
C GLY A 41 -9.12 2.90 14.63
N LEU A 42 -10.42 2.84 14.91
CA LEU A 42 -10.94 2.32 16.18
C LEU A 42 -10.66 0.82 16.30
N CYS A 43 -10.07 0.40 17.42
CA CYS A 43 -9.88 -1.01 17.77
C CYS A 43 -10.91 -1.48 18.81
N ASP A 44 -11.49 -2.65 18.57
CA ASP A 44 -12.40 -3.39 19.46
C ASP A 44 -11.69 -4.47 20.29
N CYS A 45 -10.37 -4.53 20.20
CA CYS A 45 -9.52 -5.42 20.98
C CYS A 45 -9.55 -5.18 22.49
N GLY A 46 -10.18 -4.11 23.00
CA GLY A 46 -10.15 -3.84 24.46
C GLY A 46 -8.76 -3.49 25.01
N GLY A 47 -7.79 -3.15 24.14
CA GLY A 47 -6.48 -2.62 24.52
C GLY A 47 -5.41 -3.64 24.90
N TRP A 48 -5.64 -4.95 24.74
CA TRP A 48 -4.64 -5.97 25.13
C TRP A 48 -3.45 -6.08 24.15
N ASP A 49 -3.57 -5.54 22.94
CA ASP A 49 -2.56 -5.68 21.89
C ASP A 49 -2.06 -4.32 21.40
N VAL A 50 -0.74 -4.12 21.51
CA VAL A 50 -0.06 -2.89 21.11
C VAL A 50 0.08 -2.76 19.59
N GLY A 51 -0.10 -3.85 18.83
CA GLY A 51 -0.12 -3.86 17.37
C GLY A 51 -1.44 -3.39 16.76
N CYS A 52 -2.45 -3.10 17.60
CA CYS A 52 -3.80 -2.73 17.18
C CYS A 52 -4.00 -1.45 16.38
N PRO A 53 -3.24 -0.37 16.60
CA PRO A 53 -3.29 0.78 15.73
C PRO A 53 -3.00 0.37 14.27
N ILE A 54 -3.56 1.11 13.32
CA ILE A 54 -3.28 0.91 11.90
C ILE A 54 -2.30 1.96 11.41
N THR A 55 -1.46 1.55 10.47
CA THR A 55 -0.60 2.44 9.68
C THR A 55 -1.07 2.40 8.24
N VAL A 56 -1.14 3.58 7.62
CA VAL A 56 -1.58 3.75 6.24
C VAL A 56 -0.39 4.17 5.39
N LEU A 57 -0.23 3.53 4.25
CA LEU A 57 0.67 3.97 3.20
C LEU A 57 -0.15 4.34 1.97
N SER A 58 0.19 5.46 1.33
CA SER A 58 -0.48 5.91 0.11
C SER A 58 0.51 6.34 -0.96
N ASP A 59 0.07 6.24 -2.21
CA ASP A 59 0.79 6.83 -3.33
C ASP A 59 0.69 8.35 -3.25
N SER A 60 1.82 9.00 -2.95
CA SER A 60 1.86 10.46 -2.80
C SER A 60 1.41 11.12 -4.11
N THR A 61 0.22 11.70 -4.06
CA THR A 61 -0.24 12.75 -4.98
C THR A 61 -0.39 14.05 -4.20
N THR A 62 0.57 14.39 -3.33
CA THR A 62 0.66 15.76 -2.84
C THR A 62 1.29 16.61 -3.94
N VAL A 63 0.42 17.13 -4.81
CA VAL A 63 0.75 18.18 -5.78
C VAL A 63 1.31 19.37 -4.98
N SER A 64 2.62 19.53 -4.98
CA SER A 64 3.24 20.85 -4.82
C SER A 64 3.48 21.35 -6.24
N GLU A 65 2.64 22.27 -6.69
CA GLU A 65 2.74 22.96 -7.98
C GLU A 65 4.00 23.82 -8.03
N THR A 66 5.20 23.25 -8.15
CA THR A 66 6.41 23.96 -8.56
C THR A 66 7.47 22.97 -9.06
N SER A 67 7.22 22.32 -10.20
CA SER A 67 8.33 21.78 -10.99
C SER A 67 7.96 21.78 -12.47
N PRO A 68 8.70 22.52 -13.32
CA PRO A 68 8.43 22.54 -14.74
C PRO A 68 8.94 21.25 -15.37
N HIS A 69 8.10 20.65 -16.20
CA HIS A 69 8.44 19.64 -17.21
C HIS A 69 9.26 18.43 -16.73
N LYS A 70 8.55 17.31 -16.49
CA LYS A 70 9.04 16.01 -16.96
C LYS A 70 8.04 15.45 -17.96
N GLU A 71 8.25 15.81 -19.22
CA GLU A 71 7.73 15.05 -20.35
C GLU A 71 8.23 13.59 -20.27
N SER A 72 7.28 12.66 -20.42
CA SER A 72 7.49 11.28 -20.86
C SER A 72 8.68 10.52 -20.24
N GLN A 73 8.48 9.97 -19.05
CA GLN A 73 9.08 8.69 -18.68
C GLN A 73 7.95 7.76 -18.24
N GLU A 74 7.89 6.58 -18.84
CA GLU A 74 7.03 5.49 -18.36
C GLU A 74 7.18 5.38 -16.84
N CYS A 75 6.08 5.58 -16.12
CA CYS A 75 6.03 5.45 -14.67
C CYS A 75 6.14 3.96 -14.31
N ASN A 76 7.36 3.43 -14.37
CA ASN A 76 7.71 2.03 -14.09
C ASN A 76 7.90 1.79 -12.58
N SER A 77 7.49 2.75 -11.74
CA SER A 77 7.70 2.71 -10.30
C SER A 77 6.46 3.12 -9.52
N ILE A 78 6.21 2.46 -8.39
CA ILE A 78 5.14 2.82 -7.45
C ILE A 78 5.79 3.06 -6.09
N ASP A 79 5.64 4.29 -5.62
CA ASP A 79 6.19 4.74 -4.35
C ASP A 79 5.05 4.96 -3.35
N LEU A 80 5.14 4.31 -2.19
CA LEU A 80 4.18 4.43 -1.11
C LEU A 80 4.85 5.06 0.11
N PHE A 81 4.17 6.05 0.69
CA PHE A 81 4.65 6.84 1.82
C PHE A 81 3.75 6.59 3.02
N MET A 82 4.33 6.44 4.22
CA MET A 82 3.53 6.37 5.44
C MET A 82 2.84 7.71 5.70
N GLU A 83 1.56 7.64 6.06
CA GLU A 83 0.78 8.82 6.44
C GLU A 83 1.42 9.54 7.64
N GLY A 84 1.45 10.87 7.59
CA GLY A 84 2.11 11.69 8.61
C GLY A 84 3.64 11.82 8.46
N ALA A 85 4.28 11.12 7.52
CA ALA A 85 5.69 11.33 7.22
C ALA A 85 5.92 12.68 6.52
N LYS A 86 6.56 13.62 7.22
CA LYS A 86 6.89 14.96 6.70
C LYS A 86 8.15 14.90 5.81
N HIS A 87 7.97 14.53 4.55
CA HIS A 87 9.01 14.47 3.51
C HIS A 87 10.12 13.43 3.76
N GLY A 88 10.51 12.69 2.72
CA GLY A 88 11.59 11.69 2.80
C GLY A 88 11.44 10.58 1.77
N GLU A 89 12.33 9.58 1.83
CA GLU A 89 12.25 8.39 0.98
C GLU A 89 10.95 7.61 1.21
N PRO A 90 10.37 6.98 0.17
CA PRO A 90 9.17 6.14 0.32
C PRO A 90 9.43 4.98 1.28
N ALA A 91 8.38 4.57 2.00
CA ALA A 91 8.45 3.39 2.87
C ALA A 91 8.48 2.09 2.07
N PHE A 92 7.85 2.10 0.89
CA PHE A 92 7.84 0.99 -0.06
C PHE A 92 7.97 1.54 -1.48
N ARG A 93 8.77 0.87 -2.31
CA ARG A 93 8.95 1.17 -3.72
C ARG A 93 8.95 -0.13 -4.52
N LEU A 94 8.06 -0.23 -5.49
CA LEU A 94 8.01 -1.31 -6.48
C LEU A 94 8.54 -0.77 -7.82
N LEU A 95 9.55 -1.41 -8.39
CA LEU A 95 10.16 -1.05 -9.67
C LEU A 95 9.95 -2.19 -10.68
N ASN A 96 9.40 -1.90 -11.85
CA ASN A 96 9.46 -2.80 -13.00
C ASN A 96 10.81 -2.60 -13.69
N VAL A 97 11.65 -3.64 -13.72
CA VAL A 97 12.98 -3.59 -14.34
C VAL A 97 13.05 -4.31 -15.69
N GLY A 98 11.92 -4.80 -16.20
CA GLY A 98 11.80 -5.52 -17.48
C GLY A 98 11.45 -7.00 -17.28
N GLU A 99 11.04 -7.68 -18.36
CA GLU A 99 10.85 -9.15 -18.43
C GLU A 99 10.12 -9.79 -17.23
N ASP A 100 8.99 -9.18 -16.80
CA ASP A 100 8.20 -9.63 -15.64
C ASP A 100 8.96 -9.66 -14.30
N LEU A 101 10.13 -9.01 -14.26
CA LEU A 101 10.96 -8.86 -13.07
C LEU A 101 10.64 -7.54 -12.36
N PHE A 102 10.38 -7.66 -11.07
CA PHE A 102 10.11 -6.53 -10.20
C PHE A 102 11.08 -6.48 -9.03
N LEU A 103 11.60 -5.30 -8.72
CA LEU A 103 12.38 -5.05 -7.52
C LEU A 103 11.52 -4.35 -6.47
N ILE A 104 11.58 -4.87 -5.25
CA ILE A 104 10.92 -4.28 -4.08
C ILE A 104 12.00 -3.69 -3.16
N ARG A 105 11.91 -2.38 -2.91
CA ARG A 105 12.73 -1.69 -1.90
C ARG A 105 11.82 -1.20 -0.79
N PHE A 106 12.18 -1.46 0.46
CA PHE A 106 11.34 -1.13 1.60
C PHE A 106 12.16 -0.74 2.83
N LYS A 107 11.58 0.10 3.69
CA LYS A 107 12.17 0.45 5.00
C LYS A 107 11.95 -0.69 6.00
N SER A 108 12.81 -0.78 7.01
CA SER A 108 12.73 -1.80 8.08
C SER A 108 11.45 -1.76 8.91
N THR A 109 10.63 -0.70 8.79
CA THR A 109 9.30 -0.62 9.39
C THR A 109 8.29 -1.57 8.74
N LEU A 110 8.59 -2.11 7.55
CA LEU A 110 7.78 -3.10 6.86
C LEU A 110 8.49 -4.46 6.87
N SER A 111 7.73 -5.52 7.04
CA SER A 111 8.21 -6.89 6.89
C SER A 111 8.27 -7.30 5.42
N ALA A 112 9.15 -8.26 5.10
CA ALA A 112 9.25 -8.84 3.76
C ALA A 112 7.89 -9.39 3.26
N LEU A 113 7.09 -10.00 4.15
CA LEU A 113 5.76 -10.53 3.80
C LEU A 113 4.77 -9.43 3.45
N GLN A 114 4.73 -8.33 4.23
CA GLN A 114 3.90 -7.17 3.91
C GLN A 114 4.29 -6.60 2.54
N CYS A 115 5.59 -6.39 2.31
CA CYS A 115 6.09 -5.84 1.05
C CYS A 115 5.80 -6.74 -0.14
N PHE A 116 6.01 -8.05 -0.01
CA PHE A 116 5.68 -9.02 -1.05
C PHE A 116 4.19 -8.99 -1.39
N SER A 117 3.33 -8.99 -0.36
CA SER A 117 1.87 -8.95 -0.54
C SER A 117 1.41 -7.67 -1.24
N ILE A 118 1.98 -6.52 -0.86
CA ILE A 118 1.72 -5.24 -1.52
C ILE A 118 2.12 -5.30 -3.00
N GLY A 119 3.32 -5.83 -3.30
CA GLY A 119 3.81 -5.97 -4.67
C GLY A 119 2.89 -6.81 -5.54
N VAL A 120 2.51 -8.00 -5.07
CA VAL A 120 1.58 -8.90 -5.77
C VAL A 120 0.24 -8.23 -6.02
N ALA A 121 -0.38 -7.64 -4.99
CA ALA A 121 -1.67 -6.97 -5.12
C ALA A 121 -1.61 -5.81 -6.12
N THR A 122 -0.50 -5.07 -6.12
CA THR A 122 -0.29 -3.92 -7.00
C THR A 122 -0.12 -4.35 -8.46
N ILE A 123 0.69 -5.37 -8.73
CA ILE A 123 0.86 -5.95 -10.07
C ILE A 123 -0.49 -6.50 -10.57
N HIS A 124 -1.19 -7.25 -9.72
CA HIS A 124 -2.50 -7.81 -10.06
C HIS A 124 -3.53 -6.72 -10.41
N ALA A 125 -3.60 -5.63 -9.64
CA ALA A 125 -4.52 -4.53 -9.90
C ALA A 125 -4.22 -3.77 -11.21
N GLN A 126 -2.99 -3.85 -11.72
CA GLN A 126 -2.57 -3.21 -12.96
C GLN A 126 -2.74 -4.11 -14.19
N ALA A 127 -2.74 -5.43 -13.99
CA ALA A 127 -2.98 -6.39 -15.05
C ALA A 127 -4.45 -6.32 -15.51
N SER A 128 -4.74 -5.53 -16.54
CA SER A 128 -6.09 -5.44 -17.13
C SER A 128 -6.60 -6.77 -17.72
N GLN A 129 -5.71 -7.76 -17.88
CA GLN A 129 -6.02 -9.09 -18.42
C GLN A 129 -6.54 -10.09 -17.36
N LEU A 130 -6.48 -9.75 -16.07
CA LEU A 130 -6.89 -10.64 -14.97
C LEU A 130 -8.30 -10.33 -14.42
N TYR A 131 -8.99 -9.33 -14.97
CA TYR A 131 -10.39 -9.12 -14.64
C TYR A 131 -11.22 -10.25 -15.24
N PRO A 132 -12.11 -10.88 -14.46
CA PRO A 132 -13.14 -11.75 -15.03
C PRO A 132 -13.88 -10.96 -16.09
N LYS A 133 -13.96 -11.49 -17.32
CA LYS A 133 -14.92 -10.99 -18.29
C LYS A 133 -16.30 -11.35 -17.75
N LEU A 134 -17.03 -10.34 -17.27
CA LEU A 134 -18.46 -10.46 -17.01
C LEU A 134 -19.20 -10.72 -18.33
#